data_AF-A0A7V3FL41-F1
#
_entry.id   AF-A0A7V3FL41-F1
#
_cell.length_a   1.000
_cell.length_b   1.000
_cell.length_c   1.000
_cell.angle_alpha   90.00
_cell.angle_beta   90.00
_cell.angle_gamma   90.00
#
_symmetry.space_group_name_H-M   'P 1'
#
loop_
_entity.id
_entity.type
_entity.pdbx_description
1 polymer ?
#
loop_
_entity_poly.entity_id
_entity_poly.type
_entity_poly.pdbx_seq_one_letter_code
_entity_poly.pdbx_strand_id
1 'polypeptide(L)'
;ALLREGGVPVTEFRAAIIVGSGSISFEMIRYLAERLPVMICPRWVKSLCQPIAVRDVLAYLTEALERPESAGRVFEIGGPDVLPYREMMLGYARVRGLRRSLIEVPVLTPRLSSYWVDLVTPIPASISRPLIDGLKHDVVCRDRSALEVFSVRPMGYEAAVGLALERISQGQVETIWSGSHASFKPGSPPASRLEKREGMILEVRETEVAAPPERIFQVFSGIGGERRWFYANWAWRLRGLLDRLAGGPGMRRGRRNPDQLVPGDALDFWRVEEVLPGRLLRLRAEMKLPGRAWLQFEAEPLAGADSHSLFVQTAYFEPRGLPGLLYWYLLYPMHKAIFSGLCREIKRRSEESKNAGGPKP
;
A
#
# COMPACT_ATOMS: atom_id res chain seq x y z
N ALA A 1 -18.70 22.53 -13.88
CA ALA A 1 -19.09 23.41 -15.00
C ALA A 1 -18.98 22.69 -16.34
N LEU A 2 -17.81 22.16 -16.72
CA LEU A 2 -17.57 21.50 -18.01
C LEU A 2 -18.57 20.38 -18.39
N LEU A 3 -18.96 19.52 -17.45
CA LEU A 3 -19.92 18.43 -17.72
C LEU A 3 -21.32 18.93 -18.16
N ARG A 4 -21.72 20.13 -17.72
CA ARG A 4 -23.03 20.70 -18.04
C ARG A 4 -23.08 21.36 -19.42
N GLU A 5 -21.91 21.73 -19.96
CA GLU A 5 -21.80 22.38 -21.27
C GLU A 5 -22.19 21.41 -22.41
N GLY A 6 -22.19 20.11 -22.16
CA GLY A 6 -22.61 19.09 -23.13
C GLY A 6 -24.12 18.95 -23.35
N GLY A 7 -24.96 19.80 -22.74
CA GLY A 7 -26.41 19.82 -22.95
C GLY A 7 -27.21 18.70 -22.25
N VAL A 8 -26.53 17.78 -21.58
CA VAL A 8 -27.17 16.74 -20.74
C VAL A 8 -27.41 17.30 -19.34
N PRO A 9 -28.61 17.13 -18.75
CA PRO A 9 -28.86 17.53 -17.36
C PRO A 9 -27.94 16.77 -16.39
N VAL A 10 -27.14 17.50 -15.60
CA VAL A 10 -26.19 16.91 -14.64
C VAL A 10 -26.62 17.19 -13.21
N THR A 11 -26.90 16.12 -12.46
CA THR A 11 -26.97 16.15 -10.99
C THR A 11 -25.54 16.14 -10.44
N GLU A 12 -25.14 17.16 -9.68
CA GLU A 12 -23.79 17.29 -9.11
C GLU A 12 -23.85 17.18 -7.58
N PHE A 13 -23.15 16.20 -7.01
CA PHE A 13 -22.98 16.09 -5.56
C PHE A 13 -21.62 16.64 -5.13
N ARG A 14 -21.64 17.57 -4.17
CA ARG A 14 -20.45 18.17 -3.57
C ARG A 14 -20.30 17.66 -2.14
N ALA A 15 -19.29 16.84 -1.92
CA ALA A 15 -18.94 16.30 -0.62
C ALA A 15 -17.60 16.89 -0.14
N ALA A 16 -17.45 16.97 1.18
CA ALA A 16 -16.16 17.21 1.82
C ALA A 16 -15.32 15.91 1.83
N ILE A 17 -14.80 15.52 3.01
CA ILE A 17 -14.14 14.22 3.15
C ILE A 17 -15.15 13.09 3.10
N ILE A 18 -14.98 12.20 2.12
CA ILE A 18 -15.68 10.91 2.07
C ILE A 18 -14.94 9.91 2.96
N VAL A 19 -15.63 9.34 3.94
CA VAL A 19 -15.10 8.38 4.91
C VAL A 19 -15.35 6.96 4.41
N GLY A 20 -14.27 6.25 4.06
CA GLY A 20 -14.33 4.89 3.53
C GLY A 20 -12.97 4.40 3.05
N SER A 21 -12.81 3.07 3.00
CA SER A 21 -11.61 2.43 2.44
C SER A 21 -11.38 2.92 1.00
N GLY A 22 -10.15 3.34 0.68
CA GLY A 22 -9.79 3.85 -0.64
C GLY A 22 -9.96 5.37 -0.81
N SER A 23 -10.56 6.08 0.14
CA SER A 23 -10.57 7.54 0.14
C SER A 23 -9.23 8.09 0.59
N ILE A 24 -8.51 8.81 -0.29
CA ILE A 24 -7.18 9.36 0.01
C ILE A 24 -7.21 10.30 1.23
N SER A 25 -8.24 11.15 1.33
CA SER A 25 -8.37 12.09 2.45
C SER A 25 -8.63 11.37 3.78
N PHE A 26 -9.42 10.29 3.75
CA PHE A 26 -9.64 9.44 4.93
C PHE A 26 -8.38 8.66 5.31
N GLU A 27 -7.69 8.11 4.32
CA GLU A 27 -6.41 7.42 4.52
C GLU A 27 -5.37 8.36 5.15
N MET A 28 -5.34 9.64 4.77
CA MET A 28 -4.45 10.63 5.41
C MET A 28 -4.70 10.75 6.92
N ILE A 29 -5.98 10.90 7.31
CA ILE A 29 -6.40 10.98 8.72
C ILE A 29 -5.99 9.70 9.45
N ARG A 30 -6.27 8.54 8.85
CA ARG A 30 -5.88 7.23 9.39
C ARG A 30 -4.38 7.15 9.62
N TYR A 31 -3.54 7.42 8.62
CA TYR A 31 -2.10 7.28 8.76
C TYR A 31 -1.53 8.18 9.84
N LEU A 32 -1.98 9.44 9.90
CA LEU A 32 -1.56 10.38 10.94
C LEU A 32 -1.94 9.84 12.32
N ALA A 33 -3.19 9.40 12.49
CA ALA A 33 -3.69 8.87 13.75
C ALA A 33 -3.08 7.50 14.13
N GLU A 34 -2.72 6.63 13.19
CA GLU A 34 -2.11 5.33 13.49
C GLU A 34 -0.61 5.42 13.76
N ARG A 35 0.09 6.38 13.17
CA ARG A 35 1.56 6.44 13.20
C ARG A 35 2.12 7.40 14.24
N LEU A 36 1.39 8.45 14.61
CA LEU A 36 1.90 9.50 15.50
C LEU A 36 1.18 9.47 16.86
N PRO A 37 1.81 8.95 17.94
CA PRO A 37 1.27 9.05 19.30
C PRO A 37 1.06 10.49 19.75
N VAL A 38 1.97 11.37 19.33
CA VAL A 38 1.90 12.82 19.50
C VAL A 38 1.95 13.46 18.12
N MET A 39 0.84 14.10 17.71
CA MET A 39 0.71 14.78 16.44
C MET A 39 1.04 16.26 16.61
N ILE A 40 2.14 16.71 16.00
CA ILE A 40 2.49 18.13 15.92
C ILE A 40 1.77 18.70 14.71
N CYS A 41 0.82 19.59 14.95
CA CYS A 41 -0.15 20.02 13.96
C CYS A 41 -0.11 21.55 13.76
N PRO A 42 -0.10 22.03 12.51
CA PRO A 42 -0.32 23.45 12.22
C PRO A 42 -1.77 23.88 12.47
N ARG A 43 -2.02 25.19 12.46
CA ARG A 43 -3.33 25.79 12.79
C ARG A 43 -4.52 25.31 11.94
N TRP A 44 -4.29 24.84 10.71
CA TRP A 44 -5.38 24.36 9.83
C TRP A 44 -6.15 23.17 10.40
N VAL A 45 -5.63 22.46 11.41
CA VAL A 45 -6.39 21.39 12.08
C VAL A 45 -7.66 21.86 12.79
N LYS A 46 -7.84 23.18 12.90
CA LYS A 46 -9.04 23.83 13.43
C LYS A 46 -10.13 24.08 12.39
N SER A 47 -9.79 24.05 11.10
CA SER A 47 -10.75 24.25 10.02
C SER A 47 -11.80 23.13 10.06
N LEU A 48 -13.05 23.52 9.85
CA LEU A 48 -14.23 22.67 9.96
C LEU A 48 -14.44 21.86 8.68
N CYS A 49 -14.83 20.61 8.86
CA CYS A 49 -15.19 19.69 7.79
C CYS A 49 -16.48 18.97 8.17
N GLN A 50 -17.37 18.78 7.22
CA GLN A 50 -18.57 17.96 7.39
C GLN A 50 -18.41 16.63 6.62
N PRO A 51 -17.70 15.64 7.19
CA PRO A 51 -17.43 14.38 6.51
C PRO A 51 -18.71 13.59 6.26
N ILE A 52 -18.72 12.75 5.22
CA ILE A 52 -19.84 11.87 4.88
C ILE A 52 -19.34 10.45 4.64
N ALA A 53 -20.10 9.43 5.03
CA ALA A 53 -19.71 8.05 4.75
C ALA A 53 -19.80 7.74 3.25
N VAL A 54 -18.89 6.91 2.73
CA VAL A 54 -18.95 6.44 1.34
C VAL A 54 -20.28 5.75 1.03
N ARG A 55 -20.86 5.04 2.01
CA ARG A 55 -22.16 4.38 1.86
C ARG A 55 -23.30 5.39 1.62
N ASP A 56 -23.27 6.51 2.32
CA ASP A 56 -24.30 7.55 2.17
C ASP A 56 -24.15 8.26 0.83
N VAL A 57 -22.91 8.53 0.39
CA VAL A 57 -22.64 9.07 -0.96
C VAL A 57 -23.19 8.13 -2.04
N LEU A 58 -22.95 6.82 -1.91
CA LEU A 58 -23.50 5.83 -2.85
C LEU A 58 -25.03 5.82 -2.81
N ALA A 59 -25.64 5.94 -1.63
CA ALA A 59 -27.10 6.03 -1.50
C ALA A 59 -27.66 7.26 -2.23
N TYR A 60 -27.03 8.44 -2.10
CA TYR A 60 -27.42 9.64 -2.86
C TYR A 60 -27.30 9.43 -4.37
N LEU A 61 -26.19 8.83 -4.83
CA LEU A 61 -25.97 8.56 -6.25
C LEU A 61 -27.00 7.58 -6.81
N THR A 62 -27.35 6.53 -6.06
CA THR A 62 -28.37 5.55 -6.46
C THR A 62 -29.76 6.18 -6.48
N GLU A 63 -30.14 6.91 -5.42
CA GLU A 63 -31.47 7.54 -5.36
C GLU A 63 -31.63 8.62 -6.44
N ALA A 64 -30.56 9.33 -6.83
CA ALA A 64 -30.61 10.31 -7.92
C ALA A 64 -31.00 9.73 -9.29
N LEU A 65 -30.85 8.42 -9.50
CA LEU A 65 -31.31 7.77 -10.73
C LEU A 65 -32.85 7.75 -10.81
N GLU A 66 -33.54 7.84 -9.68
CA GLU A 66 -34.99 7.74 -9.54
C GLU A 66 -35.64 9.08 -9.16
N ARG A 67 -34.88 10.18 -9.14
CA ARG A 67 -35.33 11.52 -8.76
C ARG A 67 -35.20 12.51 -9.93
N PRO A 68 -36.20 12.61 -10.82
CA PRO A 68 -36.18 13.58 -11.92
C PRO A 68 -35.97 15.02 -11.44
N GLU A 69 -36.42 15.36 -10.24
CA GLU A 69 -36.28 16.69 -9.63
C GLU A 69 -34.83 17.04 -9.27
N SER A 70 -33.90 16.08 -9.31
CA SER A 70 -32.47 16.32 -9.09
C SER A 70 -31.74 16.77 -10.36
N ALA A 71 -32.34 16.57 -11.53
CA ALA A 71 -31.70 16.82 -12.82
C ALA A 71 -31.25 18.27 -12.97
N GLY A 72 -29.99 18.47 -13.37
CA GLY A 72 -29.41 19.81 -13.58
C GLY A 72 -29.06 20.59 -12.30
N ARG A 73 -29.25 20.00 -11.11
CA ARG A 73 -29.03 20.68 -9.82
C ARG A 73 -27.71 20.30 -9.18
N VAL A 74 -27.24 21.17 -8.28
CA VAL A 74 -26.11 20.91 -7.39
C VAL A 74 -26.65 20.63 -6.00
N PHE A 75 -26.13 19.61 -5.34
CA PHE A 75 -26.45 19.25 -3.97
C PHE A 75 -25.17 19.17 -3.15
N GLU A 76 -25.14 19.87 -2.02
CA GLU A 76 -24.09 19.69 -1.03
C GLU A 76 -24.49 18.54 -0.09
N ILE A 77 -23.61 17.56 0.07
CA ILE A 77 -23.86 16.38 0.90
C ILE A 77 -22.80 16.23 1.98
N GLY A 78 -23.26 16.01 3.21
CA GLY A 78 -22.45 15.91 4.41
C GLY A 78 -23.10 15.00 5.43
N GLY A 79 -22.30 14.43 6.32
CA GLY A 79 -22.79 13.71 7.50
C GLY A 79 -23.41 14.66 8.54
N PRO A 80 -23.94 14.11 9.64
CA PRO A 80 -24.54 14.91 10.71
C PRO A 80 -23.49 15.69 11.52
N ASP A 81 -22.22 15.27 11.48
CA ASP A 81 -21.15 15.84 12.30
C ASP A 81 -20.36 16.91 11.54
N VAL A 82 -20.28 18.11 12.12
CA VAL A 82 -19.35 19.17 11.67
C VAL A 82 -18.17 19.19 12.62
N LEU A 83 -17.02 18.71 12.16
CA LEU A 83 -15.85 18.46 13.00
C LEU A 83 -14.64 19.24 12.48
N PRO A 84 -13.83 19.83 13.36
CA PRO A 84 -12.49 20.25 12.98
C PRO A 84 -11.63 19.02 12.71
N TYR A 85 -10.63 19.13 11.83
CA TYR A 85 -9.74 18.00 11.48
C TYR A 85 -9.08 17.34 12.69
N ARG A 86 -8.77 18.11 13.75
CA ARG A 86 -8.28 17.54 15.01
C ARG A 86 -9.23 16.51 15.61
N GLU A 87 -10.54 16.78 15.61
CA GLU A 87 -11.55 15.89 16.17
C GLU A 87 -11.81 14.71 15.24
N MET A 88 -11.63 14.87 13.92
CA MET A 88 -11.63 13.74 13.00
C MET A 88 -10.48 12.76 13.33
N MET A 89 -9.25 13.26 13.49
CA MET A 89 -8.09 12.43 13.86
C MET A 89 -8.26 11.76 15.23
N LEU A 90 -8.79 12.49 16.22
CA LEU A 90 -9.05 11.94 17.56
C LEU A 90 -10.23 10.95 17.55
N GLY A 91 -11.28 11.21 16.77
CA GLY A 91 -12.42 10.32 16.57
C GLY A 91 -11.99 8.99 15.93
N TYR A 92 -11.14 9.06 14.90
CA TYR A 92 -10.51 7.86 14.36
C TYR A 92 -9.74 7.08 15.44
N ALA A 93 -8.92 7.79 16.22
CA ALA A 93 -8.12 7.16 17.27
C ALA A 93 -9.00 6.49 18.34
N ARG A 94 -10.12 7.11 18.74
CA ARG A 94 -11.10 6.52 19.68
C ARG A 94 -11.67 5.21 19.15
N VAL A 95 -12.19 5.21 17.91
CA VAL A 95 -12.75 4.00 17.28
C VAL A 95 -11.70 2.89 17.16
N ARG A 96 -10.42 3.26 16.92
CA ARG A 96 -9.31 2.30 16.84
C ARG A 96 -8.71 1.88 18.19
N GLY A 97 -9.17 2.45 19.30
CA GLY A 97 -8.62 2.19 20.64
C GLY A 97 -7.20 2.76 20.86
N LEU A 98 -6.84 3.81 20.13
CA LEU A 98 -5.52 4.46 20.19
C LEU A 98 -5.57 5.69 21.09
N ARG A 99 -4.57 5.84 21.97
CA ARG A 99 -4.35 7.08 22.73
C ARG A 99 -3.46 8.01 21.94
N ARG A 100 -3.99 9.19 21.58
CA ARG A 100 -3.32 10.21 20.76
C ARG A 100 -3.40 11.57 21.41
N SER A 101 -2.27 12.29 21.36
CA SER A 101 -2.16 13.68 21.81
C SER A 101 -1.88 14.57 20.60
N LEU A 102 -2.44 15.78 20.59
CA LEU A 102 -2.25 16.74 19.50
C LEU A 102 -1.66 18.03 20.07
N ILE A 103 -0.55 18.48 19.50
CA ILE A 103 0.15 19.69 19.90
C ILE A 103 0.07 20.68 18.74
N GLU A 104 -0.52 21.83 18.99
CA GLU A 104 -0.66 22.87 17.98
C GLU A 104 0.60 23.74 17.93
N VAL A 105 1.10 24.00 16.72
CA VAL A 105 2.27 24.87 16.51
C VAL A 105 1.95 26.01 15.52
N PRO A 106 2.44 27.24 15.77
CA PRO A 106 2.05 28.41 15.00
C PRO A 106 2.62 28.48 13.58
N VAL A 107 3.73 27.80 13.28
CA VAL A 107 4.47 27.99 12.02
C VAL A 107 4.94 26.66 11.42
N LEU A 108 4.00 25.81 10.97
CA LEU A 108 4.31 24.83 9.93
C LEU A 108 3.73 25.36 8.63
N THR A 109 4.59 25.91 7.77
CA THR A 109 4.16 26.35 6.44
C THR A 109 3.63 25.14 5.65
N PRO A 110 2.68 25.32 4.72
CA PRO A 110 2.10 24.24 3.92
C PRO A 110 3.15 23.34 3.25
N ARG A 111 4.29 23.95 2.86
CA ARG A 111 5.44 23.25 2.30
C ARG A 111 6.07 22.29 3.34
N LEU A 112 6.41 22.78 4.53
CA LEU A 112 6.93 21.95 5.63
C LEU A 112 5.92 20.87 6.06
N SER A 113 4.63 21.18 6.10
CA SER A 113 3.61 20.20 6.49
C SER A 113 3.43 19.12 5.44
N SER A 114 3.58 19.43 4.14
CA SER A 114 3.56 18.41 3.09
C SER A 114 4.74 17.45 3.22
N TYR A 115 5.97 17.94 3.44
CA TYR A 115 7.12 17.06 3.71
C TYR A 115 6.93 16.18 4.95
N TRP A 116 6.33 16.73 6.00
CA TRP A 116 5.98 15.98 7.21
C TRP A 116 4.94 14.88 6.94
N VAL A 117 3.88 15.22 6.20
CA VAL A 117 2.85 14.27 5.79
C VAL A 117 3.43 13.22 4.85
N ASP A 118 4.34 13.54 3.94
CA ASP A 118 4.99 12.59 3.02
C ASP A 118 5.98 11.65 3.77
N LEU A 119 6.56 12.12 4.87
CA LEU A 119 7.40 11.31 5.75
C LEU A 119 6.56 10.28 6.51
N VAL A 120 5.46 10.75 7.10
CA VAL A 120 4.64 9.97 8.03
C VAL A 120 3.58 9.16 7.30
N THR A 121 3.07 9.62 6.17
CA THR A 121 2.03 8.99 5.37
C THR A 121 2.60 8.51 4.02
N PRO A 122 2.00 7.50 3.39
CA PRO A 122 2.39 6.99 2.07
C PRO A 122 1.80 7.82 0.91
N ILE A 123 1.08 8.91 1.20
CA ILE A 123 0.36 9.68 0.18
C ILE A 123 1.39 10.48 -0.64
N PRO A 124 1.40 10.38 -1.98
CA PRO A 124 2.33 11.13 -2.81
C PRO A 124 2.22 12.65 -2.58
N ALA A 125 3.36 13.34 -2.58
CA ALA A 125 3.46 14.80 -2.40
C ALA A 125 2.57 15.60 -3.36
N SER A 126 2.41 15.10 -4.58
CA SER A 126 1.56 15.71 -5.63
C SER A 126 0.08 15.73 -5.25
N ILE A 127 -0.35 14.80 -4.39
CA ILE A 127 -1.74 14.69 -3.91
C ILE A 127 -1.86 15.30 -2.51
N SER A 128 -0.87 15.12 -1.63
CA SER A 128 -0.92 15.65 -0.26
C SER A 128 -0.88 17.19 -0.23
N ARG A 129 -0.14 17.84 -1.13
CA ARG A 129 -0.03 19.31 -1.18
C ARG A 129 -1.37 20.02 -1.48
N PRO A 130 -2.09 19.72 -2.59
CA PRO A 130 -3.39 20.33 -2.85
C PRO A 130 -4.41 20.05 -1.75
N LEU A 131 -4.40 18.84 -1.18
CA LEU A 131 -5.27 18.48 -0.07
C LEU A 131 -5.01 19.39 1.13
N ILE A 132 -3.76 19.48 1.59
CA ILE A 132 -3.35 20.33 2.73
C ILE A 132 -3.67 21.81 2.50
N ASP A 133 -3.48 22.31 1.28
CA ASP A 133 -3.86 23.69 0.96
C ASP A 133 -5.38 23.90 1.04
N GLY A 134 -6.16 22.90 0.63
CA GLY A 134 -7.61 22.86 0.82
C GLY A 134 -8.03 22.84 2.30
N LEU A 135 -7.28 22.16 3.18
CA LEU A 135 -7.61 22.02 4.61
C LEU A 135 -7.65 23.34 5.37
N LYS A 136 -7.12 24.44 4.83
CA LYS A 136 -7.19 25.77 5.48
C LYS A 136 -8.59 26.38 5.46
N HIS A 137 -9.46 25.90 4.57
CA HIS A 137 -10.82 26.44 4.41
C HIS A 137 -11.83 25.50 5.05
N ASP A 138 -12.90 26.08 5.58
CA ASP A 138 -14.01 25.31 6.11
C ASP A 138 -14.82 24.71 4.96
N VAL A 139 -15.07 23.40 5.03
CA VAL A 139 -15.82 22.64 4.02
C VAL A 139 -17.04 22.03 4.70
N VAL A 140 -18.07 22.84 4.84
CA VAL A 140 -19.35 22.52 5.49
C VAL A 140 -20.51 22.77 4.53
N CYS A 141 -21.54 21.94 4.59
CA CYS A 141 -22.74 22.11 3.77
C CYS A 141 -23.49 23.36 4.23
N ARG A 142 -23.75 24.27 3.29
CA ARG A 142 -24.55 25.48 3.46
C ARG A 142 -25.96 25.27 2.92
N ASP A 143 -26.08 24.44 1.89
CA ASP A 143 -27.37 24.05 1.33
C ASP A 143 -27.85 22.71 1.93
N ARG A 144 -29.11 22.68 2.37
CA ARG A 144 -29.76 21.50 2.95
C ARG A 144 -30.71 20.81 1.97
N SER A 145 -30.84 21.30 0.73
CA SER A 145 -31.74 20.78 -0.29
C SER A 145 -31.56 19.28 -0.55
N ALA A 146 -30.36 18.74 -0.34
CA ALA A 146 -30.11 17.30 -0.44
C ALA A 146 -30.96 16.47 0.54
N LEU A 147 -31.13 16.95 1.78
CA LEU A 147 -31.91 16.25 2.80
C LEU A 147 -33.43 16.37 2.58
N GLU A 148 -33.86 17.28 1.70
CA GLU A 148 -35.27 17.47 1.35
C GLU A 148 -35.65 16.64 0.13
N VAL A 149 -34.74 16.53 -0.84
CA VAL A 149 -34.98 15.82 -2.12
C VAL A 149 -34.74 14.32 -2.00
N PHE A 150 -33.79 13.90 -1.16
CA PHE A 150 -33.40 12.51 -1.01
C PHE A 150 -33.82 11.96 0.36
N SER A 151 -34.14 10.68 0.40
CA SER A 151 -34.51 9.95 1.61
C SER A 151 -33.31 9.52 2.48
N VAL A 152 -32.09 9.72 1.98
CA VAL A 152 -30.84 9.35 2.64
C VAL A 152 -30.73 10.00 4.02
N ARG A 153 -30.42 9.19 5.03
CA ARG A 153 -30.08 9.64 6.39
C ARG A 153 -28.60 9.36 6.68
N PRO A 154 -27.71 10.35 6.48
CA PRO A 154 -26.28 10.14 6.65
C PRO A 154 -25.91 9.68 8.06
N MET A 155 -24.97 8.75 8.16
CA MET A 155 -24.48 8.25 9.44
C MET A 155 -23.41 9.16 10.05
N GLY A 156 -23.25 9.08 11.36
CA GLY A 156 -22.21 9.80 12.08
C GLY A 156 -20.79 9.35 11.73
N TYR A 157 -19.83 10.25 11.94
CA TYR A 157 -18.43 10.08 11.61
C TYR A 157 -17.82 8.82 12.24
N GLU A 158 -18.00 8.61 13.54
CA GLU A 158 -17.41 7.44 14.22
C GLU A 158 -17.98 6.11 13.71
N ALA A 159 -19.28 6.06 13.36
CA ALA A 159 -19.89 4.89 12.72
C ALA A 159 -19.31 4.65 11.33
N ALA A 160 -19.14 5.71 10.53
CA ALA A 160 -18.50 5.63 9.22
C ALA A 160 -17.06 5.11 9.31
N VAL A 161 -16.28 5.56 10.30
CA VAL A 161 -14.93 5.07 10.59
C VAL A 161 -14.96 3.58 10.96
N GLY A 162 -15.85 3.18 11.88
CA GLY A 162 -15.96 1.79 12.31
C GLY A 162 -16.18 0.84 11.13
N LEU A 163 -17.14 1.17 10.27
CA LEU A 163 -17.42 0.37 9.08
C LEU A 163 -16.31 0.42 8.02
N ALA A 164 -15.55 1.51 7.94
CA ALA A 164 -14.37 1.58 7.06
C ALA A 164 -13.25 0.65 7.54
N LEU A 165 -13.09 0.50 8.86
CA LEU A 165 -12.09 -0.37 9.47
C LEU A 165 -12.42 -1.86 9.37
N GLU A 166 -13.70 -2.23 9.44
CA GLU A 166 -14.14 -3.63 9.27
C GLU A 166 -13.71 -4.20 7.91
N ARG A 167 -13.89 -3.44 6.83
CA ARG A 167 -13.52 -3.87 5.47
C ARG A 167 -12.01 -4.08 5.30
N ILE A 168 -11.20 -3.28 6.00
CA ILE A 168 -9.74 -3.42 6.04
C ILE A 168 -9.36 -4.70 6.82
N SER A 169 -10.04 -4.99 7.93
CA SER A 169 -9.76 -6.18 8.74
C SER A 169 -10.06 -7.50 8.01
N GLN A 170 -10.95 -7.47 7.03
CA GLN A 170 -11.30 -8.61 6.17
C GLN A 170 -10.33 -8.83 5.00
N GLY A 171 -9.25 -8.04 4.89
CA GLY A 171 -8.22 -8.21 3.85
C GLY A 171 -8.66 -7.82 2.44
N GLN A 172 -9.86 -7.25 2.26
CA GLN A 172 -10.47 -6.99 0.95
C GLN A 172 -10.10 -5.62 0.34
N VAL A 173 -8.82 -5.27 0.35
CA VAL A 173 -8.26 -4.26 -0.58
C VAL A 173 -7.27 -4.99 -1.50
N GLU A 174 -7.83 -5.96 -2.21
CA GLU A 174 -7.14 -6.90 -3.10
C GLU A 174 -7.05 -6.39 -4.54
N THR A 175 -7.64 -5.25 -4.86
CA THR A 175 -7.80 -4.79 -6.24
C THR A 175 -7.09 -3.46 -6.47
N ILE A 176 -5.79 -3.54 -6.78
CA ILE A 176 -5.01 -2.82 -7.81
C ILE A 176 -3.53 -3.18 -7.55
N TRP A 177 -3.19 -4.47 -7.59
CA TRP A 177 -1.82 -4.95 -7.34
C TRP A 177 -1.15 -5.59 -8.58
N SER A 178 -1.86 -5.68 -9.71
CA SER A 178 -1.40 -6.39 -10.92
C SER A 178 -1.20 -5.51 -12.17
N GLY A 179 -1.05 -4.20 -12.04
CA GLY A 179 -1.32 -3.29 -13.16
C GLY A 179 -0.17 -2.55 -13.83
N SER A 180 1.08 -2.56 -13.33
CA SER A 180 2.09 -1.59 -13.81
C SER A 180 3.43 -2.13 -14.31
N HIS A 181 3.51 -3.39 -14.75
CA HIS A 181 4.71 -3.90 -15.43
C HIS A 181 4.71 -3.64 -16.95
N ALA A 182 3.59 -3.14 -17.51
CA ALA A 182 3.42 -2.84 -18.94
C ALA A 182 4.35 -1.72 -19.50
N SER A 183 5.23 -1.13 -18.68
CA SER A 183 6.15 -0.06 -19.09
C SER A 183 7.61 -0.50 -19.23
N PHE A 184 7.95 -1.77 -18.93
CA PHE A 184 9.32 -2.26 -19.13
C PHE A 184 9.64 -2.34 -20.63
N LYS A 185 10.70 -1.63 -21.07
CA LYS A 185 11.20 -1.72 -22.45
C LYS A 185 12.31 -2.77 -22.53
N PRO A 186 12.26 -3.74 -23.46
CA PRO A 186 13.34 -4.68 -23.69
C PRO A 186 14.69 -3.97 -23.89
N GLY A 187 15.77 -4.51 -23.32
CA GLY A 187 17.10 -3.90 -23.35
C GLY A 187 17.32 -2.76 -22.34
N SER A 188 16.38 -2.48 -21.45
CA SER A 188 16.57 -1.49 -20.37
C SER A 188 17.57 -2.01 -19.32
N PRO A 189 18.41 -1.13 -18.72
CA PRO A 189 19.26 -1.52 -17.60
C PRO A 189 18.42 -1.96 -16.39
N PRO A 190 18.97 -2.77 -15.47
CA PRO A 190 18.26 -3.18 -14.26
C PRO A 190 17.72 -1.96 -13.50
N ALA A 191 16.41 -1.96 -13.27
CA ALA A 191 15.75 -0.86 -12.57
C ALA A 191 15.52 -1.26 -11.11
N SER A 192 15.79 -0.32 -10.20
CA SER A 192 15.37 -0.43 -8.79
C SER A 192 14.55 0.79 -8.43
N ARG A 193 13.36 0.59 -7.89
CA ARG A 193 12.47 1.68 -7.49
C ARG A 193 11.97 1.46 -6.08
N LEU A 194 12.01 2.52 -5.29
CA LEU A 194 11.38 2.57 -3.97
C LEU A 194 10.09 3.38 -4.11
N GLU A 195 8.95 2.76 -3.84
CA GLU A 195 7.63 3.38 -3.88
C GLU A 195 6.95 3.28 -2.51
N LYS A 196 6.05 4.21 -2.20
CA LYS A 196 5.10 4.07 -1.09
C LYS A 196 3.70 3.95 -1.70
N ARG A 197 2.97 2.87 -1.41
CA ARG A 197 1.58 2.68 -1.85
C ARG A 197 0.78 2.14 -0.68
N GLU A 198 -0.35 2.79 -0.36
CA GLU A 198 -1.28 2.31 0.68
C GLU A 198 -0.61 1.89 2.00
N GLY A 199 0.39 2.66 2.41
CA GLY A 199 1.03 2.50 3.72
C GLY A 199 2.20 1.55 3.69
N MET A 200 2.26 0.73 2.65
CA MET A 200 3.36 -0.15 2.33
C MET A 200 4.52 0.64 1.73
N ILE A 201 5.72 0.25 2.12
CA ILE A 201 6.95 0.59 1.41
C ILE A 201 7.24 -0.57 0.48
N LEU A 202 7.35 -0.28 -0.82
CA LEU A 202 7.64 -1.25 -1.86
C LEU A 202 9.02 -0.98 -2.42
N GLU A 203 9.86 -2.00 -2.42
CA GLU A 203 11.15 -1.98 -3.08
C GLU A 203 11.10 -2.96 -4.26
N VAL A 204 10.91 -2.41 -5.46
CA VAL A 204 10.75 -3.18 -6.70
C VAL A 204 12.09 -3.21 -7.44
N ARG A 205 12.47 -4.38 -7.93
CA ARG A 205 13.58 -4.57 -8.86
C ARG A 205 13.12 -5.35 -10.07
N GLU A 206 13.50 -4.85 -11.22
CA GLU A 206 13.15 -5.45 -12.51
C GLU A 206 14.43 -5.71 -13.29
N THR A 207 14.55 -6.92 -13.85
CA THR A 207 15.65 -7.25 -14.76
C THR A 207 15.19 -8.20 -15.83
N GLU A 208 15.65 -7.97 -17.05
CA GLU A 208 15.51 -8.91 -18.15
C GLU A 208 16.46 -10.09 -17.96
N VAL A 209 15.95 -11.31 -18.19
CA VAL A 209 16.66 -12.58 -18.06
C VAL A 209 16.50 -13.38 -19.34
N ALA A 210 17.60 -13.87 -19.91
CA ALA A 210 17.61 -14.65 -21.15
C ALA A 210 17.21 -16.13 -20.95
N ALA A 211 16.10 -16.36 -20.24
CA ALA A 211 15.51 -17.66 -19.96
C ALA A 211 13.96 -17.58 -19.96
N PRO A 212 13.25 -18.70 -20.24
CA PRO A 212 11.80 -18.76 -20.12
C PRO A 212 11.33 -18.63 -18.66
N PRO A 213 10.10 -18.16 -18.40
CA PRO A 213 9.63 -17.85 -17.05
C PRO A 213 9.60 -19.08 -16.13
N GLU A 214 9.31 -20.26 -16.67
CA GLU A 214 9.32 -21.54 -15.93
C GLU A 214 10.72 -21.84 -15.37
N ARG A 215 11.77 -21.48 -16.12
CA ARG A 215 13.15 -21.69 -15.68
C ARG A 215 13.52 -20.74 -14.55
N ILE A 216 13.12 -19.48 -14.66
CA ILE A 216 13.35 -18.47 -13.62
C ILE A 216 12.61 -18.87 -12.34
N PHE A 217 11.36 -19.35 -12.51
CA PHE A 217 10.55 -19.90 -11.42
C PHE A 217 11.23 -21.05 -10.71
N GLN A 218 11.77 -22.04 -11.44
CA GLN A 218 12.53 -23.15 -10.85
C GLN A 218 13.74 -22.68 -10.01
N VAL A 219 14.40 -21.60 -10.43
CA VAL A 219 15.55 -21.05 -9.71
C VAL A 219 15.11 -20.41 -8.38
N PHE A 220 14.14 -19.50 -8.41
CA PHE A 220 13.72 -18.82 -7.18
C PHE A 220 12.86 -19.71 -6.26
N SER A 221 12.14 -20.70 -6.79
CA SER A 221 11.45 -21.71 -5.97
C SER A 221 12.41 -22.63 -5.22
N GLY A 222 13.64 -22.78 -5.73
CA GLY A 222 14.71 -23.53 -5.07
C GLY A 222 15.38 -22.82 -3.90
N ILE A 223 15.05 -21.55 -3.62
CA ILE A 223 15.61 -20.77 -2.51
C ILE A 223 15.35 -21.49 -1.17
N GLY A 224 16.31 -21.40 -0.24
CA GLY A 224 16.21 -21.97 1.10
C GLY A 224 16.90 -23.33 1.25
N GLY A 225 16.71 -23.98 2.40
CA GLY A 225 17.35 -25.25 2.80
C GLY A 225 18.86 -25.31 2.53
N GLU A 226 19.36 -26.40 1.92
CA GLU A 226 20.79 -26.54 1.58
C GLU A 226 21.29 -25.50 0.56
N ARG A 227 20.39 -25.03 -0.32
CA ARG A 227 20.69 -24.05 -1.38
C ARG A 227 20.78 -22.60 -0.87
N ARG A 228 20.25 -22.34 0.32
CA ARG A 228 20.26 -21.04 1.02
C ARG A 228 19.65 -19.92 0.16
N TRP A 229 19.97 -18.67 0.48
CA TRP A 229 19.40 -17.46 -0.15
C TRP A 229 20.20 -16.95 -1.36
N PHE A 230 21.13 -17.75 -1.89
CA PHE A 230 22.02 -17.46 -3.02
C PHE A 230 22.99 -16.26 -2.87
N TYR A 231 22.63 -15.21 -2.13
CA TYR A 231 23.45 -14.03 -1.88
C TYR A 231 23.40 -13.60 -0.41
N ALA A 232 24.50 -13.01 0.08
CA ALA A 232 24.62 -12.46 1.44
C ALA A 232 24.13 -13.41 2.56
N ASN A 233 24.40 -14.71 2.44
CA ASN A 233 23.96 -15.74 3.39
C ASN A 233 24.32 -15.45 4.85
N TRP A 234 25.42 -14.72 5.09
CA TRP A 234 25.83 -14.28 6.44
C TRP A 234 24.82 -13.29 7.05
N ALA A 235 24.24 -12.39 6.26
CA ALA A 235 23.29 -11.39 6.73
C ALA A 235 21.97 -12.05 7.13
N TRP A 236 21.52 -13.02 6.33
CA TRP A 236 20.35 -13.84 6.66
C TRP A 236 20.55 -14.67 7.93
N ARG A 237 21.76 -15.22 8.15
CA ARG A 237 22.10 -15.92 9.39
C ARG A 237 22.12 -15.00 10.59
N LEU A 238 22.76 -13.83 10.47
CA LEU A 238 22.80 -12.82 11.53
C LEU A 238 21.37 -12.38 11.88
N ARG A 239 20.54 -12.13 10.87
CA ARG A 239 19.14 -11.76 11.07
C ARG A 239 18.38 -12.87 11.79
N GLY A 240 18.58 -14.13 11.40
CA GLY A 240 17.96 -15.28 12.07
C GLY A 240 18.41 -15.45 13.52
N LEU A 241 19.68 -15.13 13.84
CA LEU A 241 20.17 -15.12 15.22
C LEU A 241 19.49 -14.02 16.04
N LEU A 242 19.46 -12.78 15.53
CA LEU A 242 18.79 -11.65 16.19
C LEU A 242 17.30 -11.93 16.40
N ASP A 243 16.65 -12.58 15.44
CA ASP A 243 15.26 -12.99 15.56
C ASP A 243 15.05 -13.96 16.73
N ARG A 244 15.91 -14.98 16.81
CA ARG A 244 15.85 -15.98 17.89
C ARG A 244 16.08 -15.34 19.25
N LEU A 245 17.03 -14.41 19.36
CA LEU A 245 17.27 -13.65 20.59
C LEU A 245 16.06 -12.79 21.00
N ALA A 246 15.34 -12.25 20.02
CA ALA A 246 14.09 -11.53 20.28
C ALA A 246 12.91 -12.47 20.59
N GLY A 247 13.08 -13.80 20.56
CA GLY A 247 12.03 -14.81 20.78
C GLY A 247 11.20 -15.11 19.53
N GLY A 248 11.73 -14.86 18.34
CA GLY A 248 11.16 -15.26 17.06
C GLY A 248 11.56 -16.68 16.62
N PRO A 249 11.05 -17.16 15.48
CA PRO A 249 11.31 -18.50 14.95
C PRO A 249 12.79 -18.80 14.64
N GLY A 250 13.59 -17.79 14.31
CA GLY A 250 14.98 -17.94 13.83
C GLY A 250 15.06 -18.63 12.46
N MET A 251 16.24 -19.13 12.08
CA MET A 251 16.37 -19.96 10.86
C MET A 251 15.78 -21.35 11.09
N ARG A 252 14.50 -21.56 10.72
CA ARG A 252 13.90 -22.90 10.70
C ARG A 252 14.19 -23.57 9.37
N ARG A 253 15.00 -24.63 9.43
CA ARG A 253 15.28 -25.49 8.27
C ARG A 253 14.23 -26.59 8.22
N GLY A 254 13.12 -26.34 7.54
CA GLY A 254 12.06 -27.33 7.38
C GLY A 254 11.30 -27.11 6.10
N ARG A 255 11.77 -27.70 5.01
CA ARG A 255 10.99 -27.85 3.77
C ARG A 255 10.69 -29.30 3.52
N ARG A 256 9.50 -29.58 2.99
CA ARG A 256 9.06 -30.93 2.63
C ARG A 256 9.78 -31.44 1.38
N ASN A 257 10.05 -30.55 0.42
CA ASN A 257 10.75 -30.86 -0.83
C ASN A 257 11.73 -29.72 -1.23
N PRO A 258 12.99 -30.01 -1.61
CA PRO A 258 13.96 -29.03 -2.11
C PRO A 258 13.54 -28.19 -3.32
N ASP A 259 12.68 -28.74 -4.17
CA ASP A 259 12.36 -28.19 -5.50
C ASP A 259 10.89 -27.78 -5.67
N GLN A 260 10.05 -28.11 -4.68
CA GLN A 260 8.63 -27.77 -4.70
C GLN A 260 8.24 -27.10 -3.40
N LEU A 261 7.82 -25.84 -3.49
CA LEU A 261 7.25 -25.08 -2.40
C LEU A 261 5.73 -25.11 -2.51
N VAL A 262 5.06 -25.38 -1.40
CA VAL A 262 3.60 -25.26 -1.29
C VAL A 262 3.23 -24.17 -0.28
N PRO A 263 2.07 -23.51 -0.44
CA PRO A 263 1.55 -22.59 0.58
C PRO A 263 1.58 -23.24 1.97
N GLY A 264 2.12 -22.51 2.94
CA GLY A 264 2.33 -22.98 4.32
C GLY A 264 3.74 -23.50 4.63
N ASP A 265 4.56 -23.82 3.62
CA ASP A 265 5.94 -24.26 3.85
C ASP A 265 6.79 -23.21 4.58
N ALA A 266 7.68 -23.67 5.46
CA ALA A 266 8.61 -22.80 6.17
C ALA A 266 9.93 -22.69 5.39
N LEU A 267 10.38 -21.45 5.17
CA LEU A 267 11.66 -21.14 4.54
C LEU A 267 12.43 -20.20 5.47
N ASP A 268 13.27 -20.79 6.34
CA ASP A 268 13.96 -20.09 7.43
C ASP A 268 13.00 -19.37 8.38
N PHE A 269 12.91 -18.05 8.27
CA PHE A 269 12.00 -17.18 9.02
C PHE A 269 10.91 -16.58 8.12
N TRP A 270 10.66 -17.22 6.98
CA TRP A 270 9.59 -16.91 6.04
C TRP A 270 8.61 -18.06 5.95
N ARG A 271 7.37 -17.73 5.60
CA ARG A 271 6.29 -18.65 5.28
C ARG A 271 5.95 -18.47 3.82
N VAL A 272 5.84 -19.57 3.07
CA VAL A 272 5.27 -19.53 1.74
C VAL A 272 3.79 -19.18 1.88
N GLU A 273 3.38 -18.06 1.31
CA GLU A 273 1.99 -17.59 1.37
C GLU A 273 1.25 -17.94 0.10
N GLU A 274 1.91 -17.77 -1.05
CA GLU A 274 1.32 -18.01 -2.36
C GLU A 274 2.37 -18.56 -3.33
N VAL A 275 1.95 -19.52 -4.16
CA VAL A 275 2.74 -20.08 -5.25
C VAL A 275 1.84 -20.21 -6.47
N LEU A 276 2.18 -19.51 -7.55
CA LEU A 276 1.60 -19.73 -8.87
C LEU A 276 2.68 -20.41 -9.72
N PRO A 277 2.57 -21.72 -10.00
CA PRO A 277 3.57 -22.46 -10.75
C PRO A 277 3.97 -21.77 -12.05
N GLY A 278 5.27 -21.63 -12.27
CA GLY A 278 5.85 -20.99 -13.46
C GLY A 278 5.84 -19.47 -13.44
N ARG A 279 5.19 -18.83 -12.45
CA ARG A 279 5.00 -17.38 -12.45
C ARG A 279 5.41 -16.69 -11.15
N LEU A 280 4.90 -17.11 -9.99
CA LEU A 280 4.95 -16.31 -8.76
C LEU A 280 5.28 -17.14 -7.52
N LEU A 281 6.14 -16.60 -6.67
CA LEU A 281 6.36 -17.07 -5.29
C LEU A 281 6.29 -15.88 -4.33
N ARG A 282 5.38 -15.93 -3.36
CA ARG A 282 5.24 -14.93 -2.30
C ARG A 282 5.58 -15.54 -0.94
N LEU A 283 6.48 -14.87 -0.24
CA LEU A 283 6.95 -15.22 1.09
C LEU A 283 6.53 -14.16 2.09
N ARG A 284 5.88 -14.56 3.19
CA ARG A 284 5.56 -13.69 4.32
C ARG A 284 6.59 -13.86 5.43
N ALA A 285 7.12 -12.76 5.97
CA ALA A 285 8.05 -12.81 7.08
C ALA A 285 7.35 -13.26 8.38
N GLU A 286 7.97 -14.16 9.13
CA GLU A 286 7.54 -14.61 10.46
C GLU A 286 8.47 -14.14 11.58
N MET A 287 9.62 -13.58 11.23
CA MET A 287 10.52 -12.94 12.18
C MET A 287 9.85 -11.75 12.89
N LYS A 288 10.33 -11.40 14.08
CA LYS A 288 9.87 -10.21 14.81
C LYS A 288 10.37 -8.94 14.14
N LEU A 289 9.44 -8.15 13.64
CA LEU A 289 9.65 -6.84 13.01
C LEU A 289 8.74 -5.80 13.67
N PRO A 290 9.11 -4.51 13.69
CA PRO A 290 8.18 -3.43 13.96
C PRO A 290 7.26 -3.15 12.74
N GLY A 291 6.58 -4.19 12.24
CA GLY A 291 5.79 -4.16 11.01
C GLY A 291 5.49 -5.56 10.48
N ARG A 292 4.96 -5.64 9.25
CA ARG A 292 4.84 -6.88 8.48
C ARG A 292 5.67 -6.76 7.20
N ALA A 293 6.22 -7.87 6.71
CA ALA A 293 7.04 -7.87 5.51
C ALA A 293 6.72 -9.05 4.61
N TRP A 294 6.85 -8.82 3.30
CA TRP A 294 6.74 -9.84 2.28
C TRP A 294 7.87 -9.69 1.28
N LEU A 295 8.24 -10.81 0.66
CA LEU A 295 9.16 -10.85 -0.46
C LEU A 295 8.51 -11.68 -1.56
N GLN A 296 8.37 -11.07 -2.73
CA GLN A 296 7.74 -11.67 -3.89
C GLN A 296 8.73 -11.76 -5.05
N PHE A 297 8.64 -12.87 -5.75
CA PHE A 297 9.36 -13.13 -6.98
C PHE A 297 8.35 -13.44 -8.08
N GLU A 298 8.52 -12.80 -9.23
CA GLU A 298 7.68 -13.00 -10.40
C GLU A 298 8.54 -13.17 -11.65
N ALA A 299 8.07 -14.03 -12.56
CA ALA A 299 8.61 -14.17 -13.90
C ALA A 299 7.47 -14.03 -14.91
N GLU A 300 7.62 -13.10 -15.85
CA GLU A 300 6.65 -12.87 -16.92
C GLU A 300 7.33 -12.91 -18.30
N PRO A 301 6.70 -13.53 -19.31
CA PRO A 301 7.26 -13.54 -20.66
C PRO A 301 7.29 -12.13 -21.24
N LEU A 302 8.37 -11.77 -21.94
CA LEU A 302 8.43 -10.51 -22.69
C LEU A 302 7.76 -10.69 -24.05
N ALA A 303 6.84 -9.79 -24.39
CA ALA A 303 6.14 -9.83 -25.67
C ALA A 303 7.13 -9.79 -26.85
N GLY A 304 7.10 -10.82 -27.69
CA GLY A 304 7.94 -10.92 -28.89
C GLY A 304 9.28 -11.64 -28.72
N ALA A 305 9.56 -12.28 -27.57
CA ALA A 305 10.79 -13.05 -27.37
C ALA A 305 10.56 -14.33 -26.54
N ASP A 306 10.41 -15.48 -27.22
CA ASP A 306 10.15 -16.80 -26.59
C ASP A 306 11.25 -17.30 -25.63
N SER A 307 12.40 -16.61 -25.56
CA SER A 307 13.53 -16.99 -24.71
C SER A 307 14.00 -15.91 -23.75
N HIS A 308 13.24 -14.81 -23.62
CA HIS A 308 13.51 -13.71 -22.70
C HIS A 308 12.30 -13.43 -21.83
N SER A 309 12.54 -13.24 -20.54
CA SER A 309 11.49 -12.94 -19.57
C SER A 309 11.89 -11.78 -18.67
N LEU A 310 10.89 -11.10 -18.13
CA LEU A 310 11.06 -10.13 -17.08
C LEU A 310 11.02 -10.85 -15.73
N PHE A 311 12.12 -10.72 -14.97
CA PHE A 311 12.13 -11.10 -13.56
C PHE A 311 11.87 -9.87 -12.70
N VAL A 312 10.88 -9.97 -11.83
CA VAL A 312 10.50 -8.92 -10.87
C VAL A 312 10.69 -9.45 -9.46
N GLN A 313 11.40 -8.69 -8.64
CA GLN A 313 11.52 -8.93 -7.20
C GLN A 313 10.94 -7.74 -6.45
N THR A 314 9.95 -7.99 -5.62
CA THR A 314 9.30 -6.94 -4.82
C THR A 314 9.40 -7.27 -3.33
N ALA A 315 10.07 -6.40 -2.58
CA ALA A 315 10.01 -6.43 -1.12
C ALA A 315 8.93 -5.46 -0.63
N TYR A 316 7.93 -5.98 0.06
CA TYR A 316 6.85 -5.21 0.66
C TYR A 316 7.09 -5.08 2.16
N PHE A 317 6.86 -3.90 2.70
CA PHE A 317 6.94 -3.67 4.14
C PHE A 317 5.81 -2.77 4.63
N GLU A 318 5.03 -3.27 5.57
CA GLU A 318 3.99 -2.54 6.30
C GLU A 318 4.59 -2.03 7.63
N PRO A 319 5.11 -0.79 7.70
CA PRO A 319 5.68 -0.25 8.94
C PRO A 319 4.59 -0.07 10.00
N ARG A 320 4.85 -0.55 11.22
CA ARG A 320 4.01 -0.26 12.39
C ARG A 320 4.55 0.97 13.12
N GLY A 321 3.91 2.11 12.90
CA GLY A 321 4.27 3.40 13.52
C GLY A 321 5.68 3.89 13.16
N LEU A 322 6.19 4.84 13.95
CA LEU A 322 7.54 5.40 13.77
C LEU A 322 8.67 4.36 13.90
N PRO A 323 8.64 3.40 14.85
CA PRO A 323 9.68 2.37 14.93
C PRO A 323 9.81 1.53 13.66
N GLY A 324 8.67 1.24 13.00
CA GLY A 324 8.65 0.55 11.71
C GLY A 324 9.35 1.34 10.60
N LEU A 325 9.03 2.62 10.48
CA LEU A 325 9.66 3.51 9.50
C LEU A 325 11.17 3.62 9.73
N LEU A 326 11.59 3.83 10.98
CA LEU A 326 13.00 3.93 11.34
C LEU A 326 13.75 2.62 11.02
N TYR A 327 13.15 1.48 11.38
CA TYR A 327 13.70 0.16 11.07
C TYR A 327 13.95 -0.02 9.58
N TRP A 328 12.96 0.34 8.74
CA TRP A 328 13.10 0.23 7.28
C TRP A 328 14.22 1.11 6.75
N TYR A 329 14.20 2.41 7.07
CA TYR A 329 15.17 3.36 6.51
C TYR A 329 16.60 3.13 6.99
N LEU A 330 16.79 2.68 8.24
CA LEU A 330 18.11 2.33 8.77
C LEU A 330 18.72 1.13 8.05
N LEU A 331 17.90 0.13 7.71
CA LEU A 331 18.34 -1.09 7.02
C LEU A 331 18.32 -0.97 5.49
N TYR A 332 17.72 0.08 4.93
CA TYR A 332 17.55 0.24 3.50
C TYR A 332 18.87 0.12 2.69
N PRO A 333 20.02 0.70 3.10
CA PRO A 333 21.27 0.49 2.36
C PRO A 333 21.70 -0.98 2.28
N MET A 334 21.47 -1.73 3.36
CA MET A 334 21.78 -3.16 3.45
C MET A 334 20.79 -3.98 2.61
N HIS A 335 19.48 -3.71 2.73
CA HIS A 335 18.45 -4.30 1.88
C HIS A 335 18.77 -4.07 0.41
N LYS A 336 19.16 -2.85 0.05
CA LYS A 336 19.50 -2.49 -1.32
C LYS A 336 20.60 -3.37 -1.88
N ALA A 337 21.66 -3.63 -1.10
CA ALA A 337 22.77 -4.49 -1.50
C ALA A 337 22.37 -5.97 -1.58
N ILE A 338 21.66 -6.48 -0.56
CA ILE A 338 21.23 -7.88 -0.48
C ILE A 338 20.28 -8.22 -1.64
N PHE A 339 19.26 -7.40 -1.85
CA PHE A 339 18.24 -7.63 -2.86
C PHE A 339 18.78 -7.46 -4.28
N SER A 340 19.65 -6.49 -4.54
CA SER A 340 20.32 -6.39 -5.85
C SER A 340 21.26 -7.57 -6.12
N GLY A 341 21.95 -8.08 -5.09
CA GLY A 341 22.77 -9.29 -5.22
C GLY A 341 21.94 -10.55 -5.47
N LEU A 342 20.78 -10.67 -4.81
CA LEU A 342 19.84 -11.77 -5.03
C LEU A 342 19.31 -11.77 -6.46
N CYS A 343 18.86 -10.63 -6.99
CA CYS A 343 18.40 -10.52 -8.38
C CYS A 343 19.48 -10.95 -9.37
N ARG A 344 20.73 -10.49 -9.18
CA ARG A 344 21.85 -10.85 -10.07
C ARG A 344 22.14 -12.35 -10.06
N GLU A 345 22.08 -12.98 -8.90
CA GLU A 345 22.37 -14.40 -8.75
C GLU A 345 21.25 -15.29 -9.30
N ILE A 346 19.98 -14.88 -9.14
CA ILE A 346 18.83 -15.54 -9.79
C ILE A 346 18.95 -15.44 -11.31
N LYS A 347 19.26 -14.25 -11.84
CA LYS A 347 19.51 -14.06 -13.27
C LYS A 347 20.62 -14.98 -13.77
N ARG A 348 21.80 -14.94 -13.13
CA ARG A 348 22.96 -15.76 -13.50
C ARG A 348 22.62 -17.26 -13.54
N ARG A 349 21.98 -17.79 -12.49
CA ARG A 349 21.58 -19.21 -12.41
C ARG A 349 20.53 -19.61 -13.44
N SER A 350 19.65 -18.68 -13.81
CA SER A 350 18.61 -18.91 -14.82
C SER A 350 19.22 -19.01 -16.22
N GLU A 351 20.23 -18.18 -16.51
CA GLU A 351 20.91 -18.13 -17.81
C GLU A 351 21.95 -19.24 -17.99
N GLU A 352 22.72 -19.59 -16.95
CA GLU A 352 23.78 -20.61 -17.03
C GLU A 352 23.26 -22.02 -17.32
N SER A 353 22.06 -22.36 -16.84
CA SER A 353 21.50 -23.70 -17.05
C SER A 353 21.07 -23.98 -18.49
N LYS A 354 21.06 -22.96 -19.36
CA LYS A 354 20.84 -23.08 -20.80
C LYS A 354 21.99 -23.83 -21.49
N ASN A 355 23.20 -23.81 -20.91
CA ASN A 355 24.40 -24.42 -21.49
C ASN A 355 24.64 -25.90 -21.11
N ALA A 356 23.83 -26.49 -20.23
CA ALA A 356 24.00 -27.88 -19.80
C ALA A 356 23.24 -28.91 -20.64
N GLY A 357 22.49 -28.47 -21.67
CA GLY A 357 21.61 -29.32 -22.49
C GLY A 357 22.04 -29.59 -23.93
N GLY A 358 23.23 -29.14 -24.37
CA GLY A 358 23.76 -29.49 -25.69
C GLY A 358 24.39 -30.89 -25.68
N PRO A 359 24.12 -31.77 -26.67
CA PRO A 359 24.79 -33.06 -26.74
C PRO A 359 26.29 -32.84 -26.84
N LYS A 360 27.07 -33.49 -25.98
CA LYS A 360 28.54 -33.54 -26.14
C LYS A 360 28.85 -34.28 -27.45
N PRO A 361 29.82 -33.80 -28.25
CA PRO A 361 30.24 -34.44 -29.49
C PRO A 361 30.78 -35.85 -29.27
#